data_AF-A0A3G1KPD1-F1
#
_entry.id   AF-A0A3G1KPD1-F1
#
_cell.length_a   1.000
_cell.length_b   1.000
_cell.length_c   1.000
_cell.angle_alpha   90.00
_cell.angle_beta   90.00
_cell.angle_gamma   90.00
#
_symmetry.space_group_name_H-M   'P 1'
#
loop_
_entity.id
_entity.type
_entity.pdbx_description
1 polymer ?
#
loop_
_entity_poly.entity_id
_entity_poly.type
_entity_poly.pdbx_seq_one_letter_code
_entity_poly.pdbx_strand_id
1 'polypeptide(L)'
;MDETRKISLLFQHSGRTKNAAELLVKVRQNIKDLKENQPELKEYYLANVGMYRDSTGIRVNLYFIKGEKTAYVSAEKRANI
;
A
#
# COMPACT_ATOMS: atom_id res chain seq x y z
N MET A 1 17.67 -10.91 -9.83
CA MET A 1 17.50 -10.08 -8.62
C MET A 1 16.23 -9.30 -8.82
N ASP A 2 15.21 -9.55 -7.99
CA ASP A 2 13.93 -8.86 -8.12
C ASP A 2 14.11 -7.38 -7.74
N GLU A 3 13.79 -6.47 -8.65
CA GLU A 3 13.91 -5.03 -8.42
C GLU A 3 12.76 -4.59 -7.51
N THR A 4 13.06 -4.12 -6.30
CA THR A 4 12.05 -3.68 -5.33
C THR A 4 12.04 -2.17 -5.15
N ARG A 5 10.86 -1.55 -5.11
CA ARG A 5 10.66 -0.13 -4.83
C ARG A 5 9.80 0.06 -3.58
N LYS A 6 10.15 1.04 -2.75
CA LYS A 6 9.38 1.41 -1.56
C LYS A 6 8.88 2.85 -1.68
N ILE A 7 7.57 3.04 -1.52
CA ILE A 7 6.94 4.36 -1.47
C ILE A 7 6.31 4.54 -0.08
N SER A 8 6.59 5.67 0.58
CA SER A 8 6.05 5.97 1.91
C SER A 8 5.05 7.11 1.82
N LEU A 9 3.81 6.87 2.25
CA LEU A 9 2.73 7.85 2.33
C LEU A 9 2.49 8.23 3.78
N LEU A 10 2.32 9.52 4.05
CA LEU A 10 1.99 10.04 5.38
C LEU A 10 0.57 10.61 5.39
N PHE A 11 -0.28 10.01 6.21
CA PHE A 11 -1.62 10.53 6.50
C PHE A 11 -1.57 11.25 7.84
N GLN A 12 -1.38 12.57 7.79
CA GLN A 12 -1.28 13.41 8.97
C GLN A 12 -2.53 13.31 9.85
N HIS A 13 -2.33 13.38 11.17
CA HIS A 13 -3.41 13.35 12.15
C HIS A 13 -4.11 14.71 12.24
N SER A 14 -4.74 15.18 11.17
CA SER A 14 -5.60 16.38 11.19
C SER A 14 -7.00 16.04 11.71
N GLY A 15 -7.10 15.36 12.86
CA GLY A 15 -8.35 15.08 13.59
C GLY A 15 -9.47 14.33 12.84
N ARG A 16 -9.30 13.98 11.57
CA ARG A 16 -10.39 13.51 10.69
C ARG A 16 -10.34 12.06 10.28
N THR A 17 -9.19 11.37 10.35
CA THR A 17 -9.17 9.92 10.07
C THR A 17 -9.63 9.16 11.32
N LYS A 18 -10.93 9.25 11.61
CA LYS A 18 -11.56 8.59 12.76
C LYS A 18 -11.84 7.10 12.49
N ASN A 19 -11.83 6.69 11.23
CA ASN A 19 -12.24 5.36 10.80
C ASN A 19 -11.17 4.69 9.91
N ALA A 20 -10.84 3.43 10.22
CA ALA A 20 -9.92 2.61 9.42
C ALA A 20 -10.39 2.44 7.97
N ALA A 21 -11.71 2.41 7.74
CA ALA A 21 -12.28 2.29 6.39
C ALA A 21 -11.92 3.51 5.51
N GLU A 22 -11.99 4.73 6.05
CA GLU A 22 -11.63 5.94 5.31
C GLU A 22 -10.14 5.96 4.95
N LEU A 23 -9.30 5.49 5.86
CA LEU A 23 -7.87 5.37 5.61
C LEU A 23 -7.60 4.39 4.47
N LEU A 24 -8.25 3.22 4.46
CA LEU A 24 -8.11 2.24 3.39
C LEU A 24 -8.55 2.79 2.03
N VAL A 25 -9.66 3.53 1.99
CA VAL A 25 -10.11 4.21 0.76
C VAL A 25 -9.08 5.22 0.29
N LYS A 26 -8.53 6.05 1.18
CA LYS A 26 -7.48 7.02 0.84
C LYS A 26 -6.21 6.34 0.34
N VAL A 27 -5.77 5.25 0.99
CA VAL A 27 -4.60 4.48 0.57
C VAL A 27 -4.82 3.91 -0.84
N ARG A 28 -6.00 3.33 -1.11
CA ARG A 28 -6.33 2.80 -2.44
C ARG A 28 -6.33 3.89 -3.51
N GLN A 29 -6.87 5.06 -3.22
CA GLN A 29 -6.86 6.19 -4.14
C GLN A 29 -5.42 6.64 -4.44
N ASN A 30 -4.59 6.81 -3.41
CA ASN A 30 -3.19 7.21 -3.58
C ASN A 30 -2.39 6.16 -4.39
N ILE A 31 -2.64 4.87 -4.20
CA ILE A 31 -2.00 3.82 -5.03
C ILE A 31 -2.39 3.98 -6.49
N LYS A 32 -3.65 4.28 -6.79
CA LYS A 32 -4.12 4.51 -8.15
C LYS A 32 -3.44 5.74 -8.76
N ASP A 33 -3.45 6.86 -8.04
CA ASP A 33 -2.84 8.10 -8.48
C ASP A 33 -1.32 7.95 -8.66
N LEU A 34 -0.64 7.18 -7.80
CA LEU A 34 0.78 6.87 -7.96
C LEU A 34 1.07 6.11 -9.25
N LYS A 35 0.24 5.12 -9.61
CA LYS A 35 0.41 4.34 -10.85
C LYS A 35 0.13 5.16 -12.11
N GLU A 36 -0.78 6.13 -12.03
CA GLU A 36 -1.08 7.04 -13.13
C GLU A 36 0.04 8.07 -13.32
N ASN A 37 0.60 8.60 -12.23
CA ASN A 37 1.62 9.66 -12.27
C ASN A 37 3.06 9.13 -12.42
N GLN A 38 3.32 7.86 -12.11
CA GLN A 38 4.66 7.25 -12.21
C GLN A 38 4.62 6.08 -13.20
N PRO A 39 4.88 6.31 -14.50
CA PRO A 39 4.79 5.28 -15.52
C PRO A 39 5.75 4.11 -15.29
N GLU A 40 6.86 4.33 -14.60
CA GLU A 40 7.77 3.29 -14.11
C GLU A 40 7.10 2.25 -13.21
N LEU A 41 6.06 2.61 -12.43
CA LEU A 41 5.34 1.68 -11.55
C LEU A 41 4.40 0.76 -12.32
N LYS A 42 4.22 0.96 -13.63
CA LYS A 42 3.40 0.06 -14.47
C LYS A 42 3.99 -1.34 -14.57
N GLU A 43 5.32 -1.44 -14.51
CA GLU A 43 6.06 -2.71 -14.52
C GLU A 43 6.16 -3.35 -13.12
N TYR A 44 5.62 -2.69 -12.10
CA TYR A 44 5.71 -3.13 -10.72
C TYR A 44 4.34 -3.49 -10.15
N TYR A 45 4.34 -4.56 -9.35
CA TYR A 45 3.17 -5.01 -8.61
C TYR A 45 3.32 -4.64 -7.14
N LEU A 46 2.22 -4.20 -6.52
CA LEU A 46 2.19 -3.96 -5.09
C LEU A 46 2.21 -5.33 -4.39
N ALA A 47 3.34 -5.65 -3.76
CA ALA A 47 3.57 -6.94 -3.12
C ALA A 47 3.21 -6.91 -1.63
N ASN A 48 3.41 -5.77 -0.95
CA ASN A 48 3.09 -5.64 0.46
C ASN A 48 2.73 -4.21 0.84
N VAL A 49 1.95 -4.08 1.91
CA VAL A 49 1.57 -2.80 2.52
C VAL A 49 1.86 -2.88 4.01
N GLY A 50 2.83 -2.10 4.47
CA GLY A 50 3.11 -1.92 5.89
C GLY A 50 2.44 -0.64 6.41
N MET A 51 1.80 -0.71 7.57
CA MET A 51 1.16 0.46 8.18
C MET A 51 1.56 0.57 9.64
N TYR A 52 1.93 1.77 10.06
CA TYR A 52 2.16 2.06 11.48
C TYR A 52 1.74 3.49 11.81
N ARG A 53 1.43 3.72 13.09
CA ARG A 53 1.08 5.05 13.59
C ARG A 53 2.27 5.62 14.36
N ASP A 54 2.60 6.87 14.10
CA ASP A 54 3.58 7.64 14.87
C ASP A 54 2.95 8.96 15.38
N SER A 55 3.76 9.81 16.02
CA SER A 55 3.32 11.10 16.55
C SER A 55 2.84 12.08 15.46
N THR A 56 3.20 11.87 14.20
CA THR A 56 2.84 12.74 13.06
C THR A 56 1.59 12.27 12.32
N GLY A 57 1.24 10.98 12.45
CA GLY A 57 0.04 10.42 11.84
C GLY A 57 0.18 8.93 11.55
N ILE A 58 -0.43 8.50 10.45
CA ILE A 58 -0.33 7.11 10.00
C ILE A 58 0.58 7.06 8.79
N ARG A 59 1.66 6.30 8.89
CA ARG A 59 2.55 6.04 7.78
C ARG A 59 2.19 4.73 7.11
N VAL A 60 2.09 4.77 5.79
CA VAL A 60 1.79 3.63 4.93
C VAL A 60 2.95 3.43 3.97
N ASN A 61 3.64 2.30 4.11
CA ASN A 61 4.73 1.89 3.25
C ASN A 61 4.20 0.91 2.21
N LEU A 62 4.29 1.28 0.94
CA LEU A 62 3.93 0.47 -0.21
C LEU A 62 5.19 -0.16 -0.78
N TYR A 63 5.22 -1.49 -0.86
CA TYR A 63 6.35 -2.25 -1.39
C TYR A 63 5.96 -2.81 -2.75
N PHE A 64 6.70 -2.40 -3.76
CA PHE A 64 6.52 -2.74 -5.15
C PHE A 64 7.64 -3.68 -5.59
N ILE A 65 7.31 -4.70 -6.37
CA ILE A 65 8.28 -5.65 -6.93
C ILE A 65 8.09 -5.67 -8.45
N LYS A 66 9.19 -5.58 -9.18
CA LYS A 66 9.24 -5.75 -10.64
C LYS A 66 9.28 -7.23 -10.96
N GLY A 67 8.35 -7.72 -11.76
CA GLY A 67 8.32 -9.13 -12.14
C GLY A 67 7.01 -9.52 -12.80
N GLU A 68 6.93 -10.72 -13.38
CA GLU A 68 5.66 -11.26 -13.86
C GLU A 68 4.70 -11.45 -12.68
N LYS A 69 3.40 -11.25 -12.96
CA LYS A 69 2.25 -11.29 -12.05
C LYS A 69 2.17 -12.60 -11.27
N THR A 70 3.07 -12.81 -10.32
CA THR A 70 2.93 -13.80 -9.26
C THR A 70 2.07 -13.12 -8.21
N ALA A 71 0.78 -13.46 -8.23
CA ALA A 71 -0.15 -13.00 -7.22
C ALA A 71 0.31 -13.51 -5.85
N TYR A 72 1.13 -12.73 -5.15
CA TYR A 72 1.35 -12.87 -3.71
C TYR A 72 0.12 -12.37 -2.97
N VAL A 73 -1.04 -12.95 -3.29
CA VAL A 73 -2.14 -12.98 -2.33
C VAL A 73 -1.73 -14.06 -1.37
N SER A 74 -1.32 -13.69 -0.15
CA SER A 74 -1.24 -14.67 0.92
C SER A 74 -2.57 -15.41 0.92
N ALA A 75 -2.55 -16.70 0.59
CA ALA A 75 -3.72 -17.53 0.74
C ALA A 75 -4.02 -17.55 2.24
N GLU A 76 -4.81 -16.60 2.72
CA GLU A 76 -5.51 -16.71 3.98
C GLU A 76 -6.37 -17.95 3.82
N LYS A 77 -5.84 -19.11 4.24
CA LYS A 77 -6.66 -20.27 4.55
C LYS A 77 -7.61 -19.80 5.63
N ARG A 78 -8.82 -19.41 5.22
CA ARG A 78 -9.95 -19.27 6.15
C ARG A 78 -10.00 -20.58 6.94
N ALA A 79 -9.71 -20.50 8.23
CA ALA A 79 -10.08 -21.57 9.13
C ALA A 79 -11.61 -21.67 9.05
N ASN A 80 -12.11 -22.77 8.48
CA ASN A 80 -13.50 -23.14 8.65
C ASN A 80 -13.69 -23.40 10.14
N ILE A 81 -14.54 -22.57 10.76
CA ILE A 81 -15.16 -22.84 12.06
C ILE A 81 -16.56 -23.36 11.77
#